data_AF-A0A090JMV8-F1
#
_entry.id   AF-A0A090JMV8-F1
#
_cell.length_a   1.000
_cell.length_b   1.000
_cell.length_c   1.000
_cell.angle_alpha   90.00
_cell.angle_beta   90.00
_cell.angle_gamma   90.00
#
_symmetry.space_group_name_H-M   'P 1'
#
loop_
_entity.id
_entity.type
_entity.pdbx_description
1 polymer ?
#
loop_
_entity_poly.entity_id
_entity_poly.type
_entity_poly.pdbx_seq_one_letter_code
_entity_poly.pdbx_strand_id
1 'polypeptide(L)'
;MDTLKYSFKQSIPTLFGYAFLSLAYSILAATEGLSFFTTVFMSFICYAGSLQFALLAMMSSNTSIFSIILIALILGFRQIFYGLSFIEKFKMNKLKKLYCIFALTDETYSILVSLKPPKNVDIYKAYFQISLLNHSYWVLGGLIGYLVGQMLPFSTQGIDFTMTALFIVLLLENMENSKSYFSHTTGIILSVLCIIFFGPDKFIIPAISVTVLLLIFKGKKEGEI
;
A
#
# COMPACT_ATOMS: atom_id res chain seq x y z
N MET A 1 -16.72 29.16 0.26
CA MET A 1 -16.67 27.81 0.87
C MET A 1 -15.27 27.65 1.41
N ASP A 2 -15.13 27.40 2.71
CA ASP A 2 -13.81 27.20 3.33
C ASP A 2 -13.09 26.05 2.60
N THR A 3 -11.84 26.27 2.20
CA THR A 3 -11.02 25.25 1.51
C THR A 3 -11.04 23.92 2.27
N LEU A 4 -11.09 23.98 3.61
CA LEU A 4 -11.19 22.80 4.48
C LEU A 4 -12.47 21.99 4.25
N LYS A 5 -13.63 22.66 4.15
CA LYS A 5 -14.92 21.99 3.89
C LYS A 5 -14.92 21.33 2.51
N TYR A 6 -14.31 22.00 1.52
CA TYR A 6 -14.14 21.43 0.20
C TYR A 6 -13.24 20.19 0.23
N SER A 7 -12.05 20.29 0.83
CA SER A 7 -11.12 19.18 0.97
C SER A 7 -11.72 17.99 1.68
N PHE A 8 -12.40 18.21 2.82
CA PHE A 8 -13.06 17.14 3.56
C PHE A 8 -14.10 16.42 2.70
N LYS A 9 -14.94 17.15 1.97
CA LYS A 9 -15.96 16.55 1.09
C LYS A 9 -15.33 15.66 0.00
N GLN A 10 -14.17 16.05 -0.52
CA GLN A 10 -13.46 15.27 -1.55
C GLN A 10 -12.76 14.04 -0.97
N SER A 11 -12.38 14.04 0.31
CA SER A 11 -11.73 12.91 0.97
C SER A 11 -12.68 11.92 1.64
N ILE A 12 -14.01 12.14 1.59
CA ILE A 12 -15.01 11.20 2.14
C ILE A 12 -14.90 9.79 1.52
N PRO A 13 -14.74 9.61 0.19
CA PRO A 13 -14.61 8.28 -0.39
C PRO A 13 -13.40 7.51 0.14
N THR A 14 -12.25 8.20 0.31
CA THR A 14 -11.02 7.58 0.83
C THR A 14 -11.04 7.35 2.32
N LEU A 15 -11.80 8.14 3.08
CA LEU A 15 -11.96 7.98 4.52
C LEU A 15 -12.35 6.55 4.89
N PHE A 16 -13.40 6.01 4.24
CA PHE A 16 -13.87 4.66 4.56
C PHE A 16 -12.83 3.60 4.21
N GLY A 17 -12.26 3.67 3.00
CA GLY A 17 -11.21 2.74 2.59
C GLY A 17 -10.05 2.72 3.57
N TYR A 18 -9.54 3.90 3.96
CA TYR A 18 -8.38 3.98 4.84
C TYR A 18 -8.69 3.62 6.28
N ALA A 19 -9.86 4.02 6.79
CA ALA A 19 -10.26 3.64 8.13
C ALA A 19 -10.39 2.11 8.28
N PHE A 20 -11.04 1.43 7.34
CA PHE A 20 -11.21 -0.03 7.40
C PHE A 20 -9.91 -0.79 7.14
N LEU A 21 -9.14 -0.38 6.13
CA LEU A 21 -7.87 -1.04 5.81
C LEU A 21 -6.84 -0.89 6.94
N SER A 22 -6.69 0.32 7.50
CA SER A 22 -5.76 0.54 8.62
C SER A 22 -6.19 -0.17 9.90
N LEU A 23 -7.50 -0.26 10.15
CA LEU A 23 -8.06 -1.02 11.26
C LEU A 23 -7.75 -2.51 11.10
N ALA A 24 -7.97 -3.09 9.92
CA ALA A 24 -7.62 -4.49 9.64
C ALA A 24 -6.12 -4.75 9.80
N TYR A 25 -5.28 -3.87 9.26
CA TYR A 25 -3.81 -3.94 9.42
C TYR A 25 -3.41 -3.95 10.90
N SER A 26 -3.98 -3.05 11.69
CA SER A 26 -3.53 -2.86 13.08
C SER A 26 -4.10 -3.91 14.03
N ILE A 27 -5.30 -4.44 13.75
CA ILE A 27 -5.80 -5.65 14.43
C ILE A 27 -4.84 -6.80 14.16
N LEU A 28 -4.47 -7.01 12.89
CA LEU A 28 -3.54 -8.08 12.50
C LEU A 28 -2.16 -7.88 13.14
N ALA A 29 -1.64 -6.66 13.17
CA ALA A 29 -0.37 -6.37 13.82
C ALA A 29 -0.41 -6.69 15.33
N ALA A 30 -1.53 -6.38 16.01
CA ALA A 30 -1.72 -6.70 17.41
C ALA A 30 -1.81 -8.23 17.65
N THR A 31 -2.46 -8.97 16.75
CA THR A 31 -2.57 -10.44 16.85
C THR A 31 -1.24 -11.15 16.63
N GLU A 32 -0.42 -10.63 15.73
CA GLU A 32 0.93 -11.14 15.44
C GLU A 32 1.96 -10.73 16.53
N GLY A 33 1.53 -9.97 17.54
CA GLY A 33 2.37 -9.58 18.67
C GLY A 33 3.33 -8.42 18.39
N LEU A 34 3.13 -7.65 17.32
CA LEU A 34 3.89 -6.41 17.13
C LEU A 34 3.55 -5.41 18.22
N SER A 35 4.55 -4.63 18.64
CA SER A 35 4.32 -3.59 19.63
C SER A 35 3.42 -2.47 19.10
N PHE A 36 2.68 -1.83 20.02
CA PHE A 36 1.85 -0.67 19.73
C PHE A 36 2.66 0.43 19.04
N PHE A 37 3.83 0.74 19.60
CA PHE A 37 4.71 1.78 19.07
C PHE A 37 5.18 1.44 17.66
N THR A 38 5.59 0.19 17.39
CA THR A 38 6.02 -0.24 16.06
C THR A 38 4.88 -0.10 15.05
N THR A 39 3.68 -0.55 15.39
CA THR A 39 2.50 -0.53 14.48
C THR A 39 2.09 0.90 14.13
N VAL A 40 2.01 1.77 15.14
CA VAL A 40 1.66 3.18 14.95
C VAL A 40 2.76 3.91 14.18
N PHE A 41 4.02 3.68 14.51
CA PHE A 41 5.16 4.30 13.82
C PHE A 41 5.23 3.89 12.35
N MET A 42 4.96 2.62 12.04
CA MET A 42 4.81 2.14 10.67
C MET A 42 3.68 2.87 9.94
N SER A 43 2.54 3.07 10.60
CA SER A 43 1.40 3.81 10.06
C SER A 43 1.74 5.27 9.70
N PHE A 44 2.66 5.91 10.44
CA PHE A 44 3.11 7.27 10.17
C PHE A 44 4.18 7.38 9.07
N ILE A 45 5.12 6.43 9.00
CA ILE A 45 6.33 6.56 8.17
C ILE A 45 6.28 5.72 6.91
N CYS A 46 5.77 4.50 6.98
CA CYS A 46 5.71 3.64 5.81
C CYS A 46 4.55 4.05 4.90
N TYR A 47 3.43 4.49 5.51
CA TYR A 47 2.21 5.01 4.85
C TYR A 47 1.92 4.39 3.47
N ALA A 48 1.96 3.07 3.43
CA ALA A 48 1.76 2.26 2.24
C ALA A 48 1.05 0.98 2.69
N GLY A 49 -0.28 0.96 2.55
CA GLY A 49 -1.12 -0.11 3.10
C GLY A 49 -0.69 -1.50 2.65
N SER A 50 -0.60 -1.72 1.33
CA SER A 50 -0.17 -3.00 0.74
C SER A 50 1.23 -3.43 1.22
N LEU A 51 2.15 -2.48 1.39
CA LEU A 51 3.48 -2.75 1.91
C LEU A 51 3.42 -3.17 3.39
N GLN A 52 2.68 -2.46 4.23
CA GLN A 52 2.55 -2.78 5.65
C GLN A 52 1.96 -4.17 5.88
N PHE A 53 0.95 -4.54 5.10
CA PHE A 53 0.36 -5.87 5.08
C PHE A 53 1.36 -6.96 4.64
N ALA A 54 2.10 -6.71 3.56
CA ALA A 54 3.15 -7.64 3.12
C ALA A 54 4.28 -7.78 4.15
N LEU A 55 4.69 -6.69 4.79
CA LEU A 55 5.72 -6.68 5.83
C LEU A 55 5.32 -7.52 7.04
N LEU A 56 4.09 -7.38 7.53
CA LEU A 56 3.57 -8.22 8.62
C LEU A 56 3.69 -9.71 8.26
N ALA A 57 3.27 -10.07 7.05
CA ALA A 57 3.32 -11.45 6.59
C ALA A 57 4.72 -12.05 6.59
N MET A 58 5.68 -11.28 6.09
CA MET A 58 7.06 -11.71 5.97
C MET A 58 7.77 -11.79 7.32
N MET A 59 7.39 -10.92 8.26
CA MET A 59 7.92 -10.94 9.63
C MET A 59 7.45 -12.19 10.37
N SER A 60 6.20 -12.62 10.18
CA SER A 60 5.68 -13.86 10.77
C SER A 60 6.31 -15.12 10.16
N SER A 61 6.72 -15.09 8.88
CA SER A 61 7.31 -16.23 8.17
C SER A 61 8.85 -16.34 8.26
N ASN A 62 9.50 -15.71 9.25
CA ASN A 62 10.97 -15.71 9.43
C ASN A 62 11.77 -15.40 8.14
N THR A 63 11.20 -14.59 7.26
CA THR A 63 11.80 -14.32 5.95
C THR A 63 13.03 -13.43 6.09
N SER A 64 14.07 -13.69 5.28
CA SER A 64 15.31 -12.91 5.31
C SER A 64 15.04 -11.40 5.14
N ILE A 65 15.70 -10.59 5.98
CA ILE A 65 15.63 -9.11 5.94
C ILE A 65 15.92 -8.55 4.55
N PHE A 66 16.79 -9.22 3.79
CA PHE A 66 17.11 -8.82 2.42
C PHE A 66 15.91 -8.96 1.48
N SER A 67 15.15 -10.05 1.63
CA SER A 67 13.92 -10.27 0.84
C SER A 67 12.86 -9.23 1.21
N ILE A 68 12.74 -8.90 2.50
CA ILE A 68 11.83 -7.86 3.00
C ILE A 68 12.12 -6.51 2.34
N ILE A 69 13.37 -6.09 2.33
CA ILE A 69 13.79 -4.83 1.69
C ILE A 69 13.49 -4.87 0.19
N LEU A 70 13.80 -5.98 -0.48
CA LEU A 70 13.59 -6.10 -1.92
C LEU A 70 12.11 -6.04 -2.29
N ILE A 71 11.24 -6.74 -1.56
CA ILE A 71 9.78 -6.68 -1.76
C ILE A 71 9.26 -5.28 -1.45
N ALA A 72 9.76 -4.64 -0.39
CA ALA A 72 9.38 -3.28 -0.05
C ALA A 72 9.70 -2.29 -1.18
N LEU A 73 10.88 -2.40 -1.78
CA LEU A 73 11.28 -1.58 -2.92
C LEU A 73 10.42 -1.84 -4.15
N ILE A 74 10.09 -3.12 -4.43
CA ILE A 74 9.28 -3.49 -5.60
C ILE A 74 7.84 -3.01 -5.45
N LEU A 75 7.22 -3.23 -4.29
CA LEU A 75 5.85 -2.76 -4.00
C LEU A 75 5.80 -1.23 -3.96
N GLY A 76 6.85 -0.59 -3.44
CA GLY A 76 7.02 0.86 -3.35
C GLY A 76 7.41 1.56 -4.66
N PHE A 77 7.75 0.81 -5.70
CA PHE A 77 8.29 1.38 -6.94
C PHE A 77 7.25 2.23 -7.68
N ARG A 78 5.97 1.83 -7.66
CA ARG A 78 4.89 2.55 -8.37
C ARG A 78 4.68 3.97 -7.83
N GLN A 79 4.93 4.18 -6.55
CA GLN A 79 4.74 5.45 -5.85
C GLN A 79 5.74 6.51 -6.31
N ILE A 80 6.90 6.09 -6.84
CA ILE A 80 7.90 7.00 -7.42
C ILE A 80 7.31 7.78 -8.61
N PHE A 81 6.54 7.11 -9.48
CA PHE A 81 5.95 7.76 -10.66
C PHE A 81 4.90 8.80 -10.30
N TYR A 82 4.15 8.61 -9.19
CA TYR A 82 3.22 9.62 -8.69
C TYR A 82 3.96 10.87 -8.22
N GLY A 83 5.04 10.69 -7.47
CA GLY A 83 5.90 11.78 -6.99
C GLY A 83 6.47 12.60 -8.15
N LEU A 84 6.97 11.94 -9.20
CA LEU A 84 7.48 12.60 -10.40
C LEU A 84 6.39 13.39 -11.13
N SER A 85 5.20 12.83 -11.28
CA SER A 85 4.07 13.48 -11.97
C SER A 85 3.59 14.77 -11.27
N PHE A 86 3.83 14.88 -9.96
CA PHE A 86 3.43 16.02 -9.15
C PHE A 86 4.56 17.00 -8.83
N ILE A 87 5.81 16.68 -9.20
CA ILE A 87 6.97 17.51 -8.86
C ILE A 87 6.87 18.91 -9.47
N GLU A 88 6.26 19.04 -10.66
CA GLU A 88 6.06 20.34 -11.33
C GLU A 88 4.68 20.96 -11.03
N LYS A 89 3.69 20.15 -10.65
CA LYS A 89 2.33 20.61 -10.33
C LYS A 89 2.24 21.30 -8.97
N PHE A 90 3.03 20.87 -7.99
CA PHE A 90 3.02 21.45 -6.64
C PHE A 90 3.82 22.76 -6.57
N LYS A 91 3.16 23.89 -6.83
CA LYS A 91 3.71 25.25 -6.63
C LYS A 91 3.47 25.73 -5.19
N MET A 92 3.98 24.98 -4.22
CA MET A 92 3.87 25.29 -2.78
C MET A 92 5.24 25.28 -2.09
N ASN A 93 5.29 25.69 -0.82
CA ASN A 93 6.53 25.64 -0.03
C ASN A 93 7.13 24.21 -0.05
N LYS A 94 8.47 24.13 -0.15
CA LYS A 94 9.28 22.90 -0.20
C LYS A 94 8.84 21.85 0.84
N LEU A 95 8.61 22.24 2.09
CA LEU A 95 8.19 21.28 3.14
C LEU A 95 6.80 20.67 2.86
N LYS A 96 5.82 21.50 2.47
CA LYS A 96 4.47 21.02 2.13
C LYS A 96 4.50 20.17 0.87
N LYS A 97 5.34 20.53 -0.10
CA LYS A 97 5.55 19.74 -1.32
C LYS A 97 6.11 18.37 -1.01
N LEU A 98 7.17 18.28 -0.22
CA LEU A 98 7.77 17.00 0.20
C LEU A 98 6.77 16.14 0.96
N TYR A 99 6.01 16.73 1.88
CA TYR A 99 4.95 16.01 2.60
C TYR A 99 3.85 15.51 1.66
N CYS A 100 3.38 16.32 0.72
CA CYS A 100 2.37 15.88 -0.24
C CYS A 100 2.89 14.73 -1.10
N ILE A 101 4.15 14.78 -1.55
CA ILE A 101 4.79 13.69 -2.31
C ILE A 101 4.89 12.42 -1.45
N PHE A 102 5.28 12.54 -0.19
CA PHE A 102 5.31 11.42 0.75
C PHE A 102 3.92 10.79 0.98
N ALA A 103 2.90 11.63 1.12
CA ALA A 103 1.52 11.20 1.36
C ALA A 103 0.75 10.81 0.08
N LEU A 104 1.45 10.62 -1.06
CA LEU A 104 0.83 10.15 -2.29
C LEU A 104 0.66 8.63 -2.25
N THR A 105 -0.60 8.23 -2.32
CA THR A 105 -1.10 6.87 -2.53
C THR A 105 -1.93 6.83 -3.80
N ASP A 106 -2.30 5.64 -4.29
CA ASP A 106 -3.08 5.47 -5.52
C ASP A 106 -4.41 6.25 -5.44
N GLU A 107 -5.08 6.23 -4.29
CA GLU A 107 -6.35 6.91 -4.08
C GLU A 107 -6.17 8.42 -3.85
N THR A 108 -5.13 8.83 -3.11
CA THR A 108 -4.82 10.26 -2.94
C THR A 108 -4.45 10.86 -4.30
N TYR A 109 -3.62 10.18 -5.08
CA TYR A 109 -3.23 10.58 -6.44
C TYR A 109 -4.46 10.74 -7.35
N SER A 110 -5.36 9.75 -7.36
CA SER A 110 -6.59 9.77 -8.14
C SER A 110 -7.49 10.97 -7.81
N ILE A 111 -7.66 11.26 -6.51
CA ILE A 111 -8.37 12.47 -6.06
C ILE A 111 -7.64 13.71 -6.56
N LEU A 112 -6.34 13.84 -6.28
CA LEU A 112 -5.60 15.07 -6.55
C LEU A 112 -5.57 15.43 -8.04
N VAL A 113 -5.46 14.44 -8.93
CA VAL A 113 -5.49 14.65 -10.39
C VAL A 113 -6.88 15.05 -10.88
N SER A 114 -7.94 14.55 -10.23
CA SER A 114 -9.33 14.79 -10.63
C SER A 114 -9.93 16.09 -10.05
N LEU A 115 -9.19 16.79 -9.19
CA LEU A 115 -9.68 18.00 -8.53
C LEU A 115 -9.94 19.15 -9.52
N LYS A 116 -11.17 19.66 -9.50
CA LYS A 116 -11.59 20.88 -10.20
C LYS A 116 -12.16 21.89 -9.19
N PRO A 117 -11.28 22.60 -8.44
CA PRO A 117 -11.74 23.50 -7.38
C PRO A 117 -12.47 24.73 -7.97
N PRO A 118 -13.52 25.22 -7.32
CA PRO A 118 -14.16 26.48 -7.69
C PRO A 118 -13.21 27.67 -7.44
N LYS A 119 -13.45 28.82 -8.10
CA LYS A 119 -12.58 30.03 -8.05
C LYS A 119 -12.19 30.49 -6.63
N ASN A 120 -13.01 30.17 -5.63
CA ASN A 120 -12.84 30.62 -4.25
C ASN A 120 -12.03 29.63 -3.38
N VAL A 121 -11.47 28.57 -3.97
CA VAL A 121 -10.71 27.53 -3.28
C VAL A 121 -9.27 27.53 -3.77
N ASP A 122 -8.32 27.72 -2.85
CA ASP A 122 -6.90 27.52 -3.13
C ASP A 122 -6.60 26.03 -3.34
N ILE A 123 -6.17 25.70 -4.56
CA ILE A 123 -5.87 24.33 -4.98
C ILE A 123 -4.69 23.71 -4.21
N TYR A 124 -3.65 24.49 -3.90
CA TYR A 124 -2.46 24.01 -3.19
C TYR A 124 -2.77 23.75 -1.72
N LYS A 125 -3.60 24.61 -1.12
CA LYS A 125 -4.14 24.38 0.22
C LYS A 125 -5.04 23.14 0.23
N ALA A 126 -5.86 22.95 -0.81
CA ALA A 126 -6.72 21.78 -0.92
C ALA A 126 -5.92 20.48 -1.02
N TYR A 127 -4.85 20.45 -1.83
CA TYR A 127 -3.93 19.31 -1.96
C TYR A 127 -3.34 18.92 -0.60
N PHE A 128 -2.75 19.88 0.11
CA PHE A 128 -2.16 19.64 1.42
C PHE A 128 -3.19 19.13 2.44
N GLN A 129 -4.38 19.73 2.47
CA GLN A 129 -5.44 19.33 3.39
C GLN A 129 -5.95 17.92 3.10
N ILE A 130 -6.13 17.54 1.83
CA ILE A 130 -6.55 16.18 1.46
C ILE A 130 -5.49 15.15 1.85
N SER A 131 -4.22 15.40 1.52
CA SER A 131 -3.12 14.51 1.92
C SER A 131 -3.04 14.34 3.45
N LEU A 132 -3.20 15.44 4.20
CA LEU A 132 -3.18 15.40 5.66
C LEU A 132 -4.38 14.64 6.24
N LEU A 133 -5.58 14.87 5.71
CA LEU A 133 -6.79 14.17 6.13
C LEU A 133 -6.65 12.67 5.88
N ASN A 134 -6.26 12.28 4.68
CA ASN A 134 -6.04 10.89 4.30
C ASN A 134 -5.02 10.19 5.22
N HIS A 135 -3.87 10.82 5.46
CA HIS A 135 -2.87 10.27 6.37
C HIS A 135 -3.41 10.17 7.81
N SER A 136 -4.17 11.17 8.27
CA SER A 136 -4.80 11.13 9.60
C SER A 136 -5.81 9.99 9.73
N TYR A 137 -6.59 9.71 8.69
CA TYR A 137 -7.56 8.61 8.69
C TYR A 137 -6.86 7.26 8.84
N TRP A 138 -5.73 7.07 8.15
CA TRP A 138 -4.92 5.87 8.26
C TRP A 138 -4.35 5.68 9.68
N VAL A 139 -3.76 6.74 10.24
CA VAL A 139 -3.17 6.69 11.59
C VAL A 139 -4.25 6.45 12.65
N LEU A 140 -5.37 7.16 12.58
CA LEU A 140 -6.45 7.02 13.55
C LEU A 140 -7.12 5.66 13.46
N GLY A 141 -7.37 5.14 12.26
CA GLY A 141 -7.89 3.80 12.07
C GLY A 141 -6.92 2.73 12.57
N GLY A 142 -5.61 2.94 12.40
CA GLY A 142 -4.60 2.05 12.95
C GLY A 142 -4.52 2.08 14.48
N LEU A 143 -4.59 3.26 15.09
CA LEU A 143 -4.67 3.40 16.55
C LEU A 143 -5.89 2.67 17.13
N ILE A 144 -7.07 2.91 16.55
CA ILE A 144 -8.31 2.27 16.97
C ILE A 144 -8.22 0.75 16.75
N GLY A 145 -7.75 0.33 15.58
CA GLY A 145 -7.61 -1.08 15.22
C GLY A 145 -6.70 -1.84 16.17
N TYR A 146 -5.55 -1.28 16.53
CA TYR A 146 -4.65 -1.93 17.48
C TYR A 146 -5.28 -2.08 18.86
N LEU A 147 -5.95 -1.04 19.38
CA LEU A 147 -6.64 -1.10 20.68
C LEU A 147 -7.76 -2.13 20.67
N VAL A 148 -8.56 -2.16 19.61
CA VAL A 148 -9.61 -3.19 19.41
C VAL A 148 -8.97 -4.57 19.35
N GLY A 149 -7.86 -4.71 18.62
CA GLY A 149 -7.06 -5.92 18.55
C GLY A 149 -6.71 -6.44 19.94
N GLN A 150 -6.17 -5.62 20.82
CA GLN A 150 -5.81 -6.06 22.18
C GLN A 150 -7.00 -6.53 23.05
N MET A 151 -8.21 -6.05 22.77
CA MET A 151 -9.41 -6.37 23.54
C MET A 151 -10.13 -7.63 23.04
N LEU A 152 -9.78 -8.15 21.87
CA LEU A 152 -10.39 -9.36 21.33
C LEU A 152 -9.92 -10.58 22.13
N PRO A 153 -10.84 -11.43 22.63
CA PRO A 153 -10.48 -12.65 23.34
C PRO A 153 -9.84 -13.65 22.37
N PHE A 154 -8.52 -13.82 22.43
CA PHE A 154 -7.82 -14.63 21.44
C PHE A 154 -7.78 -16.11 21.82
N SER A 155 -8.41 -16.93 20.97
CA SER A 155 -7.86 -18.23 20.61
C SER A 155 -6.87 -18.00 19.46
N THR A 156 -5.67 -18.56 19.55
CA THR A 156 -4.65 -18.51 18.48
C THR A 156 -5.08 -19.32 17.25
N GLN A 157 -6.18 -20.05 17.33
CA GLN A 157 -6.69 -20.91 16.27
C GLN A 157 -7.31 -20.07 15.14
N GLY A 158 -6.58 -19.91 14.03
CA GLY A 158 -7.01 -19.17 12.83
C GLY A 158 -6.14 -17.97 12.46
N ILE A 159 -5.18 -17.58 13.31
CA ILE A 159 -4.24 -16.49 13.02
C ILE A 159 -3.41 -16.81 11.77
N ASP A 160 -2.89 -18.03 11.66
CA ASP A 160 -2.13 -18.50 10.49
C ASP A 160 -2.91 -18.37 9.16
N PHE A 161 -4.24 -18.50 9.21
CA PHE A 161 -5.09 -18.32 8.04
C PHE A 161 -5.20 -16.86 7.62
N THR A 162 -5.09 -15.91 8.55
CA THR A 162 -5.23 -14.48 8.26
C THR A 162 -4.14 -14.00 7.30
N MET A 163 -2.91 -14.48 7.48
CA MET A 163 -1.82 -14.17 6.55
C MET A 163 -2.05 -14.74 5.16
N THR A 164 -2.59 -15.96 5.08
CA THR A 164 -2.93 -16.59 3.80
C THR A 164 -4.07 -15.84 3.10
N ALA A 165 -5.13 -15.50 3.83
CA ALA A 165 -6.25 -14.73 3.31
C ALA A 165 -5.82 -13.35 2.82
N LEU A 166 -4.89 -12.69 3.53
CA LEU A 166 -4.34 -11.40 3.14
C LEU A 166 -3.65 -11.45 1.77
N PHE A 167 -2.77 -12.42 1.54
CA PHE A 167 -2.13 -12.56 0.23
C PHE A 167 -3.13 -12.88 -0.89
N ILE A 168 -4.18 -13.67 -0.59
CA ILE A 168 -5.25 -13.95 -1.55
C ILE A 168 -6.00 -12.65 -1.89
N VAL A 169 -6.38 -11.85 -0.89
CA VAL A 169 -7.06 -10.57 -1.11
C VAL A 169 -6.18 -9.61 -1.91
N LEU A 170 -4.89 -9.49 -1.57
CA LEU A 170 -3.93 -8.68 -2.34
C LEU A 170 -3.80 -9.17 -3.78
N LEU A 171 -3.79 -10.49 -4.02
CA LEU A 171 -3.77 -11.06 -5.36
C LEU A 171 -5.04 -10.70 -6.14
N LEU A 172 -6.22 -10.88 -5.52
CA LEU A 172 -7.51 -10.57 -6.14
C LEU A 172 -7.64 -9.08 -6.47
N GLU A 173 -7.26 -8.19 -5.56
CA GLU A 173 -7.25 -6.74 -5.80
C GLU A 173 -6.30 -6.37 -6.95
N ASN A 174 -5.14 -7.02 -7.04
CA ASN A 174 -4.23 -6.83 -8.17
C ASN A 174 -4.79 -7.43 -9.49
N MET A 175 -5.62 -8.48 -9.43
CA MET A 175 -6.29 -9.04 -10.61
C MET A 175 -7.37 -8.09 -11.12
N GLU A 176 -8.20 -7.54 -10.23
CA GLU A 176 -9.27 -6.61 -10.60
C GLU A 176 -8.73 -5.31 -11.20
N ASN A 177 -7.62 -4.79 -10.67
CA ASN A 177 -7.01 -3.55 -11.14
C ASN A 177 -6.09 -3.73 -12.36
N SER A 178 -5.81 -4.98 -12.76
CA SER A 178 -4.96 -5.29 -13.90
C SER A 178 -5.73 -5.40 -15.20
N LYS A 179 -5.17 -4.87 -16.29
CA LYS A 179 -5.68 -5.07 -17.66
C LYS A 179 -5.27 -6.41 -18.29
N SER A 180 -4.33 -7.14 -17.69
CA SER A 180 -3.72 -8.33 -18.30
C SER A 180 -3.68 -9.50 -17.32
N TYR A 181 -4.45 -10.54 -17.61
CA TYR A 181 -4.43 -11.82 -16.88
C TYR A 181 -3.10 -12.57 -17.02
N PHE A 182 -2.29 -12.23 -18.02
CA PHE A 182 -1.01 -12.90 -18.29
C PHE A 182 -0.04 -12.76 -17.12
N SER A 183 0.04 -11.57 -16.51
CA SER A 183 0.96 -11.32 -15.39
C SER A 183 0.66 -12.22 -14.18
N HIS A 184 -0.63 -12.44 -13.89
CA HIS A 184 -1.10 -13.23 -12.74
C HIS A 184 -0.84 -14.70 -12.97
N THR A 185 -1.20 -15.22 -14.15
CA THR A 185 -0.99 -16.64 -14.45
C THR A 185 0.49 -17.00 -14.50
N THR A 186 1.33 -16.15 -15.10
CA THR A 186 2.78 -16.37 -15.06
C THR A 186 3.34 -16.29 -13.66
N GLY A 187 2.87 -15.35 -12.84
CA GLY A 187 3.31 -15.22 -11.45
C GLY A 187 2.98 -16.46 -10.62
N ILE A 188 1.78 -17.02 -10.77
CA ILE A 188 1.36 -18.25 -10.09
C ILE A 188 2.22 -19.43 -10.55
N ILE A 189 2.33 -19.65 -11.86
CA ILE A 189 3.08 -20.78 -12.42
C ILE A 189 4.55 -20.73 -11.99
N LEU A 190 5.19 -19.56 -12.13
CA LEU A 190 6.59 -19.39 -11.77
C LEU A 190 6.82 -19.50 -10.26
N SER A 191 5.89 -19.02 -9.44
CA SER A 191 5.97 -19.20 -7.98
C SER A 191 5.93 -20.68 -7.61
N VAL A 192 5.00 -21.46 -8.18
CA VAL A 192 4.91 -22.91 -7.95
C VAL A 192 6.19 -23.62 -8.40
N LEU A 193 6.70 -23.29 -9.59
CA LEU A 193 7.96 -23.86 -10.08
C LEU A 193 9.12 -23.50 -9.15
N CYS A 194 9.23 -22.25 -8.71
CA CYS A 194 10.29 -21.83 -7.81
C CYS A 194 10.18 -22.50 -6.42
N ILE A 195 8.98 -22.79 -5.92
CA ILE A 195 8.80 -23.57 -4.68
C ILE A 195 9.36 -24.99 -4.88
N ILE A 196 9.06 -25.63 -6.02
CA ILE A 196 9.55 -26.98 -6.33
C ILE A 196 11.09 -27.01 -6.44
N PHE A 197 11.70 -26.00 -7.06
CA PHE A 197 13.15 -25.98 -7.30
C PHE A 197 13.98 -25.43 -6.13
N PHE A 198 13.50 -24.41 -5.42
CA PHE A 198 14.27 -23.68 -4.40
C PHE A 198 13.76 -23.89 -2.96
N GLY A 199 12.62 -24.57 -2.80
CA GLY A 199 11.97 -24.78 -1.52
C GLY A 199 11.15 -23.57 -1.02
N PRO A 200 10.31 -23.77 0.01
CA PRO A 200 9.37 -22.77 0.50
C PRO A 200 10.03 -21.54 1.16
N ASP A 201 11.27 -21.65 1.61
CA ASP A 201 11.93 -20.54 2.32
C ASP A 201 12.61 -19.53 1.39
N LYS A 202 12.93 -19.94 0.16
CA LYS A 202 13.78 -19.17 -0.77
C LYS A 202 13.12 -18.87 -2.12
N PHE A 203 11.89 -19.33 -2.36
CA PHE A 203 11.25 -19.20 -3.67
C PHE A 203 10.88 -17.76 -4.05
N ILE A 204 10.67 -16.86 -3.09
CA ILE A 204 10.08 -15.53 -3.34
C ILE A 204 10.98 -14.69 -4.26
N ILE A 205 12.28 -14.57 -3.97
CA ILE A 205 13.19 -13.74 -4.80
C ILE A 205 13.34 -14.31 -6.23
N PRO A 206 13.63 -15.61 -6.43
CA PRO A 206 13.67 -16.20 -7.76
C PRO A 206 12.36 -16.03 -8.53
N ALA A 207 11.21 -16.28 -7.89
CA ALA A 207 9.90 -16.17 -8.52
C ALA A 207 9.64 -14.75 -9.03
N ILE A 208 9.88 -13.73 -8.20
CA ILE A 208 9.71 -12.33 -8.59
C ILE A 208 10.70 -11.97 -9.72
N SER A 209 11.96 -12.35 -9.59
CA SER A 209 13.01 -12.02 -10.57
C SER A 209 12.70 -12.58 -11.96
N VAL A 210 12.33 -13.87 -12.03
CA VAL A 210 12.00 -14.54 -13.29
C VAL A 210 10.70 -13.96 -13.88
N THR A 211 9.70 -13.70 -13.05
CA THR A 211 8.43 -13.09 -13.50
C THR A 211 8.65 -11.71 -14.09
N VAL A 212 9.41 -10.84 -13.39
CA VAL A 212 9.73 -9.49 -13.86
C VAL A 212 10.53 -9.53 -15.16
N LEU A 213 11.55 -10.38 -15.26
CA LEU A 213 12.34 -10.53 -16.48
C LEU A 213 11.45 -10.94 -17.67
N LEU A 214 10.60 -11.96 -17.50
CA LEU A 214 9.71 -12.43 -18.56
C LEU A 214 8.73 -11.34 -19.01
N LEU A 215 8.17 -10.57 -18.07
CA LEU A 215 7.26 -9.47 -18.39
C LEU A 215 7.96 -8.32 -19.12
N ILE A 216 9.21 -8.00 -18.75
CA ILE A 216 10.01 -6.99 -19.47
C ILE A 216 10.28 -7.45 -20.91
N PHE A 217 10.70 -8.71 -21.11
CA PHE A 217 10.95 -9.25 -22.45
C PHE A 217 9.69 -9.27 -23.32
N LYS A 218 8.54 -9.60 -22.74
CA LYS A 218 7.25 -9.55 -23.45
C LYS A 218 6.86 -8.12 -23.80
N GLY A 219 6.93 -7.18 -22.84
CA GLY A 219 6.58 -5.78 -23.07
C GLY A 219 7.44 -5.12 -24.15
N LYS A 220 8.73 -5.50 -24.24
CA LYS A 220 9.60 -5.07 -25.35
C LYS A 220 9.13 -5.60 -26.70
N LYS A 221 8.65 -6.84 -26.75
CA LYS A 221 8.17 -7.50 -27.97
C LYS A 221 6.82 -6.96 -28.46
N GLU A 222 5.97 -6.49 -27.55
CA GLU A 222 4.69 -5.85 -27.88
C GLU A 222 4.85 -4.37 -28.26
N GLY A 223 5.90 -3.69 -27.80
CA GLY A 223 6.24 -2.31 -28.17
C GLY A 223 7.08 -2.16 -29.46
N GLU A 224 7.48 -3.27 -30.08
CA GLU A 224 8.20 -3.31 -31.37
C GLU A 224 7.25 -3.58 -32.57
N ILE A 225 5.93 -3.39 -32.39
CA ILE A 225 4.90 -3.52 -33.45
C ILE A 225 4.19 -2.18 -33.67
#